data_AF-A0A7K0VGC2-F1
#
_entry.id   AF-A0A7K0VGC2-F1
#
_cell.length_a   1.000
_cell.length_b   1.000
_cell.length_c   1.000
_cell.angle_alpha   90.00
_cell.angle_beta   90.00
_cell.angle_gamma   90.00
#
_symmetry.space_group_name_H-M   'P 1'
#
loop_
_entity.id
_entity.type
_entity.pdbx_description
1 polymer ?
#
loop_
_entity_poly.entity_id
_entity_poly.type
_entity_poly.pdbx_seq_one_letter_code
_entity_poly.pdbx_strand_id
1 'polypeptide(L)' 'MVHGTIDRYFPVEHAHALYRAAMAGGSTQSEEWIIDGFAHAESAIALQTIDEIGQWAVKPCQVEHHQLRVDSL' A
#
# COMPACT_ATOMS: atom_id res chain seq x y z
N MET A 1 -2.01 0.00 2.35
CA MET A 1 -3.12 0.85 2.80
C MET A 1 -2.77 2.27 2.44
N VAL A 2 -3.50 2.89 1.51
CA VAL A 2 -3.25 4.28 1.11
C VAL A 2 -4.38 5.14 1.64
N HIS A 3 -4.07 6.17 2.42
CA HIS A 3 -5.07 7.05 3.04
C HIS A 3 -4.60 8.49 3.07
N GLY A 4 -5.54 9.44 3.06
CA GLY A 4 -5.24 10.86 3.07
C GLY A 4 -5.52 11.53 4.41
N THR A 5 -4.72 12.53 4.79
CA THR A 5 -4.89 13.21 6.09
C THR A 5 -6.09 14.14 6.18
N ILE A 6 -6.74 14.46 5.05
CA ILE A 6 -7.91 15.35 5.00
C ILE A 6 -9.17 14.67 4.46
N ASP A 7 -9.20 13.33 4.45
CA ASP A 7 -10.43 12.58 4.20
C ASP A 7 -11.47 12.91 5.30
N ARG A 8 -12.62 13.48 4.89
CA ARG A 8 -13.70 13.88 5.81
C ARG A 8 -14.65 12.74 6.16
N TYR A 9 -14.62 11.65 5.42
CA TYR A 9 -15.51 10.50 5.62
C TYR A 9 -14.88 9.50 6.57
N PHE A 10 -13.57 9.27 6.43
CA PHE A 10 -12.84 8.30 7.22
C PHE A 10 -11.61 8.95 7.87
N PRO A 11 -11.62 9.12 9.20
CA PRO A 11 -10.46 9.62 9.93
C PRO A 11 -9.21 8.75 9.72
N VAL A 12 -8.03 9.36 9.79
CA VAL A 12 -6.74 8.68 9.57
C VAL A 12 -6.52 7.51 10.54
N GLU A 13 -7.11 7.57 11.73
CA GLU A 13 -7.07 6.53 12.75
C GLU A 13 -7.64 5.20 12.25
N HIS A 14 -8.58 5.23 11.29
CA HIS A 14 -9.14 4.03 10.69
C HIS A 14 -8.10 3.30 9.83
N ALA A 15 -7.31 4.04 9.03
CA ALA A 15 -6.22 3.46 8.25
C ALA A 15 -5.19 2.78 9.17
N HIS A 16 -4.79 3.47 10.24
CA HIS A 16 -3.89 2.90 11.24
C HIS A 16 -4.45 1.66 11.93
N ALA A 17 -5.74 1.64 12.25
CA ALA A 17 -6.39 0.48 12.86
C ALA A 17 -6.35 -0.74 11.93
N LEU A 18 -6.66 -0.55 10.64
CA LEU A 18 -6.62 -1.62 9.64
C LEU A 18 -5.19 -2.13 9.41
N TYR A 19 -4.22 -1.22 9.30
CA TYR A 19 -2.82 -1.61 9.15
C TYR A 19 -2.32 -2.43 10.35
N ARG A 20 -2.57 -1.96 11.58
CA ARG A 20 -2.23 -2.72 12.79
C ARG A 20 -2.91 -4.08 12.83
N ALA A 21 -4.18 -4.17 12.44
CA ALA A 21 -4.90 -5.44 12.40
C ALA A 21 -4.28 -6.42 11.38
N ALA A 22 -3.89 -5.94 10.19
CA ALA A 22 -3.21 -6.74 9.19
C ALA A 22 -1.87 -7.29 9.72
N MET A 23 -1.12 -6.46 10.45
CA MET A 23 0.15 -6.87 11.06
C MET A 23 -0.05 -7.88 12.19
N ALA A 24 -1.03 -7.66 13.07
CA ALA A 24 -1.40 -8.61 14.11
C ALA A 24 -1.89 -9.96 13.52
N GLY A 25 -2.50 -9.92 12.33
CA GLY A 25 -2.91 -11.11 11.58
C GLY A 25 -1.77 -11.86 10.88
N GLY A 26 -0.52 -11.42 11.03
CA GLY A 26 0.65 -12.10 10.46
C GLY A 26 0.99 -11.74 9.02
N SER A 27 0.41 -10.65 8.48
CA SER A 27 0.89 -10.11 7.21
C SER A 27 2.37 -9.73 7.34
N THR A 28 3.15 -9.92 6.29
CA THR A 28 4.56 -9.47 6.20
C THR A 28 4.79 -8.51 5.03
N GLN A 29 3.76 -8.29 4.22
CA GLN A 29 3.84 -7.53 2.97
C GLN A 29 2.94 -6.29 2.98
N SER A 30 2.11 -6.10 4.00
CA SER A 30 1.28 -4.90 4.10
C SER A 30 2.15 -3.67 4.37
N GLU A 31 1.86 -2.59 3.65
CA GLU A 31 2.43 -1.27 3.89
C GLU A 31 1.33 -0.26 4.19
N GLU A 32 1.66 0.84 4.88
CA GLU A 32 0.77 1.98 5.14
C GLU A 32 1.37 3.26 4.59
N TRP A 33 0.62 3.96 3.75
CA TRP A 33 0.98 5.22 3.12
C TRP A 33 -0.06 6.27 3.52
N ILE A 34 0.37 7.23 4.35
CA ILE A 34 -0.44 8.38 4.73
C ILE A 34 0.03 9.58 3.90
N ILE A 35 -0.86 10.13 3.09
CA ILE A 35 -0.54 11.21 2.16
C ILE A 35 -1.08 12.53 2.72
N ASP A 36 -0.18 13.48 2.96
CA ASP A 36 -0.53 14.78 3.49
C ASP A 36 -1.35 15.60 2.49
N GLY A 37 -2.47 16.16 2.96
CA GLY A 37 -3.36 17.00 2.13
C GLY A 37 -4.18 16.21 1.11
N PHE A 38 -4.12 14.88 1.12
CA PHE A 38 -4.94 14.02 0.29
C PHE A 38 -6.35 13.88 0.90
N ALA A 39 -7.36 14.26 0.11
CA ALA A 39 -8.76 14.08 0.47
C ALA A 39 -9.25 12.69 0.06
N HIS A 40 -10.56 12.49 0.00
CA HIS A 40 -11.11 11.19 -0.34
C HIS A 40 -10.64 10.68 -1.71
N ALA A 41 -10.14 9.45 -1.74
CA ALA A 41 -9.37 8.90 -2.86
C ALA A 41 -10.10 8.97 -4.20
N GLU A 42 -11.41 8.73 -4.21
CA GLU A 42 -12.26 8.78 -5.42
C GLU A 42 -12.17 10.09 -6.19
N SER A 43 -11.87 11.19 -5.50
CA SER A 43 -11.85 12.54 -6.09
C SER A 43 -10.48 13.21 -6.13
N ALA A 44 -9.52 12.69 -5.36
CA ALA A 44 -8.28 13.41 -5.06
C ALA A 44 -6.99 12.63 -5.36
N ILE A 45 -7.08 11.37 -5.80
CA ILE A 45 -5.88 10.54 -5.97
C ILE A 45 -5.04 11.04 -7.15
N ALA A 46 -3.75 11.26 -6.91
CA ALA A 46 -2.83 11.65 -7.95
C ALA A 46 -2.47 10.44 -8.83
N LEU A 47 -2.29 10.67 -10.14
CA LEU A 47 -1.84 9.63 -11.07
C LEU A 47 -0.49 9.01 -10.63
N GLN A 48 0.41 9.82 -10.09
CA GLN A 48 1.68 9.34 -9.55
C GLN A 48 1.48 8.30 -8.42
N THR A 49 0.54 8.53 -7.50
CA THR A 49 0.22 7.57 -6.44
C THR A 49 -0.32 6.27 -7.02
N ILE A 50 -1.11 6.33 -8.09
CA ILE A 50 -1.60 5.12 -8.79
C ILE A 50 -0.43 4.33 -9.40
N ASP A 51 0.52 5.02 -10.03
CA ASP A 51 1.71 4.38 -10.61
C ASP A 51 2.57 3.71 -9.52
N GLU A 52 2.74 4.37 -8.38
CA GLU A 52 3.47 3.82 -7.21
C GLU A 52 2.77 2.58 -6.63
N ILE A 53 1.43 2.57 -6.54
CA ILE A 53 0.64 1.37 -6.17
C ILE A 53 0.90 0.24 -7.17
N GLY A 54 0.91 0.54 -8.47
CA GLY A 54 1.18 -0.43 -9.52
C GLY A 54 2.55 -1.08 -9.38
N GLN A 55 3.58 -0.27 -9.14
CA GLN A 55 4.96 -0.75 -8.91
C GLN A 55 5.06 -1.60 -7.64
N TRP A 56 4.42 -1.17 -6.55
CA TRP A 56 4.36 -1.93 -5.31
C TRP A 56 3.72 -3.30 -5.50
N ALA A 57 2.59 -3.37 -6.22
CA ALA A 57 1.84 -4.60 -6.43
C ALA A 57 2.62 -5.68 -7.20
N VAL A 58 3.49 -5.29 -8.12
CA VAL A 58 4.28 -6.24 -8.94
C VAL A 58 5.63 -6.59 -8.33
N LYS A 59 6.10 -5.83 -7.32
CA LYS A 59 7.40 -6.04 -6.68
C LYS A 59 7.60 -7.47 -6.15
N PRO A 60 6.63 -8.12 -5.48
CA PRO A 60 6.79 -9.50 -5.03
C PRO A 60 7.00 -10.50 -6.19
N CYS A 61 6.27 -10.32 -7.30
CA CYS A 61 6.37 -11.18 -8.49
C CYS A 61 7.76 -11.12 -9.14
N GLN A 62 8.42 -9.95 -9.11
CA GLN A 62 9.78 -9.78 -9.64
C GLN A 62 10.83 -10.51 -8.79
N VAL A 63 10.62 -10.59 -7.47
CA VAL A 63 11.53 -11.29 -6.55
C VAL A 63 11.44 -12.80 -6.75
N GLU A 64 10.22 -13.34 -6.89
CA GLU A 64 10.00 -14.77 -7.15
C GLU A 64 10.62 -15.22 -8.48
N HIS A 65 10.46 -14.44 -9.55
CA HIS A 65 11.05 -14.76 -10.85
C HIS A 65 12.59 -14.71 -10.85
N HIS A 66 13.20 -13.89 -9.99
CA HIS A 66 14.66 -13.88 -9.83
C HIS A 66 15.15 -15.10 -9.05
N GLN A 67 14.51 -15.44 -7.93
CA GLN A 67 14.92 -16.57 -7.07
C GLN A 67 14.85 -17.92 -7.82
N LEU A 68 13.78 -18.16 -8.58
CA LEU A 68 13.63 -19.38 -9.39
C LEU A 68 14.73 -19.56 -10.44
N ARG A 69 15.30 -18.46 -10.95
CA ARG A 69 16.37 -18.50 -11.97
C ARG A 69 17.75 -18.81 -11.36
N VAL A 70 17.96 -18.47 -10.09
CA VAL A 70 19.21 -18.74 -9.37
C VAL A 70 19.23 -20.17 -8.84
N ASP A 71 18.10 -20.69 -8.36
CA ASP A 71 17.99 -22.05 -7.81
C ASP A 71 18.03 -23.16 -8.89
N SER A 72 17.97 -22.78 -10.18
CA SER A 72 18.03 -23.70 -11.33
C SER A 72 19.43 -23.80 -11.96
N LEU A 73 20.46 -23.23 -11.33
CA LEU A 73 21.87 -23.27 -11.74
C LEU A 73 22.72 -24.01 -10.69
#